data_AF-A0A6J8AEY9-F1
#
_entry.id   AF-A0A6J8AEY9-F1
#
_cell.length_a   1.000
_cell.length_b   1.000
_cell.length_c   1.000
_cell.angle_alpha   90.00
_cell.angle_beta   90.00
_cell.angle_gamma   90.00
#
_symmetry.space_group_name_H-M   'P 1'
#
loop_
_entity.id
_entity.type
_entity.pdbx_description
1 polymer ?
#
loop_
_entity_poly.entity_id
_entity_poly.type
_entity_poly.pdbx_seq_one_letter_code
_entity_poly.pdbx_strand_id
1 'polypeptide(L)'
;MAFIQAGLSEFNNDDMDGFRARAWRIVSGNAKQDDFAGTFPHACLTHVMASFRKVALEHYNTNFEFGMYCFSLILNSVSLKKASQSLIAVYYVLSSKVLDQKTIHIQHMNEINLKISNFPIEIESIENCYEDTYTNEDQSIFAENINPDHHTEEDFLNRSTINEFSHWSKEILQNVHEEIDESIFVEVQGNKRYSTTIADKIQKLFMPTFPLWSNLLLGDLSRNGMSDVYSSFKIPNKIERGNSGIEKRFQVLKDKCVL
;
A
#
# COMPACT_ATOMS: atom_id res chain seq x y z
N MET A 1 13.26 11.46 4.22
CA MET A 1 11.88 11.94 4.43
C MET A 1 11.82 13.33 5.07
N ALA A 2 12.96 13.99 5.33
CA ALA A 2 13.09 15.37 5.81
C ALA A 2 12.08 16.37 5.21
N PHE A 3 11.84 16.31 3.89
CA PHE A 3 10.91 17.21 3.21
C PHE A 3 9.45 17.02 3.59
N ILE A 4 9.00 15.79 3.87
CA ILE A 4 7.62 15.54 4.33
C ILE A 4 7.46 16.07 5.75
N GLN A 5 8.41 15.77 6.63
CA GLN A 5 8.35 16.24 8.01
C GLN A 5 8.48 17.77 8.11
N ALA A 6 9.38 18.38 7.34
CA ALA A 6 9.49 19.83 7.22
C ALA A 6 8.21 20.44 6.63
N GLY A 7 7.61 19.80 5.62
CA GLY A 7 6.35 20.23 5.03
C GLY A 7 5.19 20.19 6.04
N LEU A 8 5.08 19.13 6.84
CA LEU A 8 4.09 19.06 7.91
C LEU A 8 4.31 20.14 8.97
N SER A 9 5.56 20.34 9.39
CA SER A 9 5.89 21.37 10.38
C SER A 9 5.58 22.77 9.88
N GLU A 10 5.95 23.08 8.64
CA GLU A 10 5.83 24.44 8.08
C GLU A 10 4.39 24.76 7.64
N PHE A 11 3.73 23.84 6.94
CA PHE A 11 2.41 24.10 6.36
C PHE A 11 1.26 23.72 7.27
N ASN A 12 1.45 22.75 8.17
CA ASN A 12 0.37 22.24 9.01
C ASN A 12 0.59 22.49 10.50
N ASN A 13 1.76 23.00 10.91
CA ASN A 13 2.18 23.07 12.31
C ASN A 13 1.97 21.72 13.01
N ASP A 14 2.32 20.64 12.32
CA ASP A 14 2.02 19.25 12.67
C ASP A 14 3.28 18.39 12.55
N ASP A 15 3.33 17.30 13.31
CA ASP A 15 4.36 16.27 13.18
C ASP A 15 3.81 15.02 12.46
N MET A 16 4.62 13.98 12.36
CA MET A 16 4.21 12.73 11.70
C MET A 16 3.13 11.97 12.49
N ASP A 17 3.09 12.11 13.82
CA ASP A 17 2.09 11.44 14.66
C ASP A 17 0.74 12.16 14.55
N GLY A 18 0.73 13.48 14.66
CA GLY A 18 -0.46 14.29 14.47
C GLY A 18 -1.01 14.17 13.05
N PHE A 19 -0.15 14.10 12.02
CA PHE A 19 -0.57 13.83 10.65
C PHE A 19 -1.24 12.46 10.53
N ARG A 20 -0.65 11.39 11.10
CA ARG A 20 -1.22 10.04 11.05
C ARG A 20 -2.56 9.96 11.78
N ALA A 21 -2.66 10.55 12.97
CA ALA A 21 -3.90 10.58 13.73
C ALA A 21 -4.99 11.36 12.98
N ARG A 22 -4.64 12.48 12.34
CA ARG A 22 -5.56 13.24 11.48
C ARG A 22 -5.99 12.45 10.26
N ALA A 23 -5.03 11.84 9.56
CA ALA A 23 -5.29 10.99 8.41
C ALA A 23 -6.25 9.86 8.76
N TRP A 24 -6.02 9.18 9.89
CA TRP A 24 -6.87 8.12 10.39
C TRP A 24 -8.30 8.60 10.62
N ARG A 25 -8.51 9.70 11.36
CA ARG A 25 -9.84 10.29 11.59
C ARG A 25 -10.57 10.56 10.27
N ILE A 26 -9.88 11.12 9.28
CA ILE A 26 -10.46 11.40 7.97
C ILE A 26 -10.92 10.12 7.29
N VAL A 27 -10.06 9.12 7.18
CA VAL A 27 -10.36 7.91 6.41
C VAL A 27 -11.29 6.93 7.15
N SER A 28 -11.41 7.07 8.48
CA SER A 28 -12.31 6.30 9.32
C SER A 28 -13.72 6.91 9.44
N GLY A 29 -13.99 8.05 8.80
CA GLY A 29 -15.30 8.72 8.89
C GLY A 29 -15.51 9.61 10.12
N ASN A 30 -14.45 9.88 10.89
CA ASN A 30 -14.48 10.61 12.17
C ASN A 30 -13.80 11.99 12.08
N ALA A 31 -13.75 12.60 10.90
CA ALA A 31 -13.08 13.88 10.70
C ALA A 31 -13.75 15.03 11.48
N LYS A 32 -12.90 15.94 11.97
CA LYS A 32 -13.27 17.26 12.47
C LYS A 32 -13.12 18.30 11.36
N GLN A 33 -13.73 19.46 11.54
CA GLN A 33 -13.63 20.56 10.55
C GLN A 33 -12.18 20.98 10.30
N ASP A 34 -11.38 21.08 11.37
CA ASP A 34 -9.96 21.46 11.29
C ASP A 34 -9.08 20.37 10.66
N ASP A 35 -9.54 19.13 10.57
CA ASP A 35 -8.76 18.03 9.96
C ASP A 35 -8.52 18.27 8.46
N PHE A 36 -9.32 19.12 7.81
CA PHE A 36 -9.18 19.43 6.39
C PHE A 36 -8.45 20.76 6.10
N ALA A 37 -8.07 21.52 7.13
CA ALA A 37 -7.39 22.79 6.96
C ALA A 37 -5.91 22.64 6.54
N GLY A 38 -5.32 21.47 6.80
CA GLY A 38 -3.92 21.18 6.50
C GLY A 38 -3.69 20.58 5.12
N THR A 39 -2.44 20.65 4.67
CA THR A 39 -1.95 19.96 3.47
C THR A 39 -1.85 18.45 3.71
N PHE A 40 -2.07 17.67 2.66
CA PHE A 40 -1.89 16.21 2.70
C PHE A 40 -0.62 15.85 1.91
N PRO A 41 0.56 15.79 2.56
CA PRO A 41 1.78 15.40 1.86
C PRO A 41 1.62 13.99 1.32
N HIS A 42 2.11 13.79 0.09
CA HIS A 42 2.08 12.51 -0.59
C HIS A 42 3.48 12.14 -1.06
N ALA A 43 3.93 10.95 -0.69
CA ALA A 43 5.21 10.39 -1.10
C ALA A 43 5.13 9.97 -2.57
N CYS A 44 6.17 10.34 -3.32
CA CYS A 44 6.26 10.00 -4.74
C CYS A 44 6.14 8.48 -4.95
N LEU A 45 5.08 8.05 -5.62
CA LEU A 45 4.76 6.64 -5.85
C LEU A 45 5.88 5.87 -6.57
N THR A 46 6.66 6.53 -7.42
CA THR A 46 7.84 5.91 -8.05
C THR A 46 8.86 5.47 -6.99
N HIS A 47 9.15 6.33 -6.02
CA HIS A 47 10.12 6.02 -4.96
C HIS A 47 9.58 4.93 -4.02
N VAL A 48 8.29 4.96 -3.71
CA VAL A 48 7.64 3.94 -2.88
C VAL A 48 7.67 2.58 -3.58
N MET A 49 7.30 2.53 -4.86
CA MET A 49 7.34 1.31 -5.68
C MET A 49 8.78 0.79 -5.88
N ALA A 50 9.76 1.68 -6.09
CA ALA A 50 11.17 1.29 -6.16
C ALA A 50 11.67 0.69 -4.85
N SER A 51 11.25 1.26 -3.71
CA SER A 51 11.61 0.76 -2.39
C SER A 51 10.99 -0.61 -2.12
N PHE A 52 9.72 -0.80 -2.44
CA PHE A 52 9.09 -2.12 -2.35
C PHE A 52 9.71 -3.13 -3.33
N ARG A 53 10.11 -2.71 -4.53
CA ARG A 53 10.81 -3.56 -5.49
C ARG A 53 12.12 -4.11 -4.92
N LYS A 54 12.90 -3.31 -4.20
CA LYS A 54 14.12 -3.78 -3.51
C LYS A 54 13.78 -4.91 -2.52
N VAL A 55 12.78 -4.70 -1.66
CA VAL A 55 12.30 -5.71 -0.70
C VAL A 55 11.80 -6.98 -1.41
N ALA A 56 11.04 -6.84 -2.50
CA ALA A 56 10.51 -7.97 -3.25
C ALA A 56 11.60 -8.78 -3.97
N LEU A 57 12.64 -8.11 -4.51
CA LEU A 57 13.78 -8.79 -5.12
C LEU A 57 14.62 -9.55 -4.07
N GLU A 58 14.78 -8.97 -2.88
CA GLU A 58 15.56 -9.58 -1.79
C GLU A 58 14.83 -10.77 -1.16
N HIS A 59 13.56 -10.61 -0.82
CA HIS A 59 12.81 -11.59 -0.01
C HIS A 59 11.81 -12.44 -0.81
N TYR A 60 11.66 -12.19 -2.12
CA TYR A 60 10.67 -12.85 -2.96
C TYR A 60 11.05 -12.92 -4.44
N ASN A 61 12.35 -13.04 -4.73
CA ASN A 61 12.93 -12.95 -6.06
C ASN A 61 12.18 -13.73 -7.15
N THR A 62 11.88 -15.02 -6.94
CA THR A 62 11.20 -15.84 -7.96
C THR A 62 9.76 -15.43 -8.26
N ASN A 63 9.15 -14.64 -7.37
CA ASN A 63 7.76 -14.19 -7.44
C ASN A 63 7.67 -12.66 -7.33
N PHE A 64 8.75 -11.92 -7.57
CA PHE A 64 8.82 -10.50 -7.25
C PHE A 64 7.74 -9.70 -8.01
N GLU A 65 7.45 -10.06 -9.26
CA GLU A 65 6.36 -9.46 -10.06
C GLU A 65 5.00 -9.59 -9.39
N PHE A 66 4.73 -10.77 -8.81
CA PHE A 66 3.49 -11.01 -8.06
C PHE A 66 3.46 -10.18 -6.78
N GLY A 67 4.60 -10.05 -6.09
CA GLY A 67 4.75 -9.15 -4.95
C GLY A 67 4.45 -7.70 -5.34
N MET A 68 5.04 -7.20 -6.43
CA MET A 68 4.82 -5.85 -6.95
C MET A 68 3.34 -5.61 -7.25
N TYR A 69 2.67 -6.61 -7.81
CA TYR A 69 1.25 -6.55 -8.08
C TYR A 69 0.41 -6.44 -6.80
N CYS A 70 0.68 -7.32 -5.82
CA CYS A 70 0.02 -7.28 -4.51
C CYS A 70 0.18 -5.91 -3.84
N PHE A 71 1.38 -5.34 -3.90
CA PHE A 71 1.63 -4.03 -3.32
C PHE A 71 0.91 -2.90 -4.07
N SER A 72 0.84 -2.97 -5.40
CA SER A 72 0.08 -2.00 -6.19
C SER A 72 -1.41 -1.97 -5.84
N LEU A 73 -2.01 -3.13 -5.54
CA LEU A 73 -3.40 -3.20 -5.08
C LEU A 73 -3.65 -2.41 -3.79
N ILE A 74 -2.69 -2.49 -2.86
CA ILE A 74 -2.76 -1.79 -1.57
C ILE A 74 -2.56 -0.28 -1.83
N LEU A 75 -1.55 0.08 -2.60
CA LEU A 75 -1.21 1.46 -2.98
C LEU A 75 -2.38 2.20 -3.64
N ASN A 76 -3.08 1.54 -4.56
CA ASN A 76 -4.21 2.13 -5.28
C ASN A 76 -5.53 2.21 -4.48
N SER A 77 -5.53 1.78 -3.22
CA SER A 77 -6.75 1.79 -2.42
C SER A 77 -7.17 3.21 -2.03
N VAL A 78 -8.40 3.57 -2.40
CA VAL A 78 -8.98 4.92 -2.16
C VAL A 78 -9.77 5.02 -0.87
N SER A 79 -10.09 3.90 -0.21
CA SER A 79 -10.80 3.88 1.07
C SER A 79 -10.29 2.75 1.96
N LEU A 80 -10.50 2.86 3.28
CA LEU A 80 -10.15 1.78 4.23
C LEU A 80 -10.82 0.46 3.88
N LYS A 81 -12.06 0.49 3.37
CA LYS A 81 -12.78 -0.71 2.92
C LYS A 81 -12.09 -1.40 1.74
N LYS A 82 -11.65 -0.64 0.72
CA LYS A 82 -10.93 -1.23 -0.41
C LYS A 82 -9.53 -1.70 0.01
N ALA A 83 -8.89 -0.95 0.90
CA ALA A 83 -7.58 -1.30 1.44
C ALA A 83 -7.64 -2.59 2.28
N SER A 84 -8.63 -2.76 3.17
CA SER A 84 -8.80 -4.00 3.93
C SER A 84 -9.04 -5.20 3.01
N GLN A 85 -9.89 -5.06 2.00
CA GLN A 85 -10.12 -6.13 1.01
C GLN A 85 -8.82 -6.53 0.30
N SER A 86 -8.03 -5.56 -0.14
CA SER A 86 -6.72 -5.83 -0.77
C SER A 86 -5.74 -6.46 0.22
N LEU A 87 -5.64 -5.96 1.45
CA LEU A 87 -4.75 -6.51 2.48
C LEU A 87 -5.12 -7.93 2.88
N ILE A 88 -6.40 -8.23 3.11
CA ILE A 88 -6.88 -9.58 3.40
C ILE A 88 -6.48 -10.52 2.28
N ALA A 89 -6.80 -10.18 1.02
CA ALA A 89 -6.47 -11.01 -0.13
C ALA A 89 -4.95 -11.26 -0.25
N VAL A 90 -4.15 -10.21 -0.11
CA VAL A 90 -2.68 -10.30 -0.19
C VAL A 90 -2.11 -11.12 0.96
N TYR A 91 -2.50 -10.84 2.20
CA TYR A 91 -2.01 -11.57 3.37
C TYR A 91 -2.41 -13.04 3.36
N TYR A 92 -3.62 -13.36 2.90
CA TYR A 92 -4.07 -14.75 2.80
C TYR A 92 -3.23 -15.52 1.79
N VAL A 93 -3.01 -14.94 0.60
CA VAL A 93 -2.19 -15.58 -0.44
C VAL A 93 -0.73 -15.70 -0.02
N LEU A 94 -0.17 -14.70 0.65
CA LEU A 94 1.23 -14.75 1.08
C LEU A 94 1.45 -15.65 2.31
N SER A 95 0.44 -15.82 3.17
CA SER A 95 0.57 -16.56 4.43
C SER A 95 0.08 -18.00 4.38
N SER A 96 -0.76 -18.37 3.41
CA SER A 96 -1.20 -19.76 3.26
C SER A 96 -0.16 -20.59 2.51
N LYS A 97 0.31 -21.69 3.12
CA LYS A 97 1.23 -22.64 2.48
C LYS A 97 0.57 -23.46 1.36
N VAL A 98 -0.75 -23.48 1.33
CA VAL A 98 -1.54 -24.40 0.52
C VAL A 98 -2.62 -23.66 -0.26
N LEU A 99 -2.92 -24.16 -1.45
CA LEU A 99 -4.04 -23.76 -2.28
C LEU A 99 -5.20 -24.68 -1.91
N ASP A 100 -6.21 -24.15 -1.25
CA ASP A 100 -7.47 -24.86 -1.07
C ASP A 100 -8.40 -24.57 -2.25
N GLN A 101 -8.91 -25.62 -2.89
CA GLN A 101 -9.91 -25.53 -3.96
C GLN A 101 -11.25 -25.00 -3.46
N LYS A 102 -11.58 -25.13 -2.15
CA LYS A 102 -12.85 -24.66 -1.57
C LYS A 102 -12.79 -23.26 -0.96
N THR A 103 -12.53 -22.28 -1.82
CA THR A 103 -13.21 -20.95 -1.81
C THR A 103 -12.41 -19.73 -1.33
N ILE A 104 -11.44 -19.77 -0.40
CA ILE A 104 -10.82 -18.49 0.07
C ILE A 104 -9.58 -18.10 -0.74
N HIS A 105 -8.61 -19.02 -0.92
CA HIS A 105 -7.37 -18.69 -1.64
C HIS A 105 -7.61 -18.40 -3.12
N ILE A 106 -8.39 -19.24 -3.81
CA ILE A 106 -8.76 -19.03 -5.22
C ILE A 106 -9.59 -17.75 -5.37
N GLN A 107 -10.49 -17.43 -4.44
CA GLN A 107 -11.25 -16.19 -4.49
C GLN A 107 -10.32 -14.98 -4.36
N HIS A 108 -9.41 -14.96 -3.39
CA HIS A 108 -8.46 -13.86 -3.24
C HIS A 108 -7.47 -13.78 -4.39
N MET A 109 -7.00 -14.90 -4.93
CA MET A 109 -6.21 -14.95 -6.16
C MET A 109 -7.00 -14.44 -7.36
N ASN A 110 -8.29 -14.74 -7.47
CA ASN A 110 -9.15 -14.24 -8.53
C ASN A 110 -9.47 -12.75 -8.35
N GLU A 111 -9.67 -12.25 -7.14
CA GLU A 111 -9.83 -10.83 -6.84
C GLU A 111 -8.56 -10.05 -7.20
N ILE A 112 -7.40 -10.61 -6.87
CA ILE A 112 -6.09 -10.16 -7.29
C ILE A 112 -6.06 -10.15 -8.83
N ASN A 113 -6.33 -11.26 -9.52
CA ASN A 113 -6.26 -11.35 -10.98
C ASN A 113 -7.28 -10.46 -11.72
N LEU A 114 -8.51 -10.33 -11.24
CA LEU A 114 -9.55 -9.49 -11.85
C LEU A 114 -9.21 -8.01 -11.76
N LYS A 115 -8.57 -7.59 -10.68
CA LYS A 115 -8.05 -6.23 -10.55
C LYS A 115 -6.82 -6.01 -11.46
N ILE A 116 -6.09 -7.05 -11.88
CA ILE A 116 -5.02 -6.96 -12.90
C ILE A 116 -5.66 -6.68 -14.27
N SER A 117 -6.73 -7.42 -14.59
CA SER A 117 -7.31 -7.43 -15.93
C SER A 117 -8.23 -6.25 -16.26
N ASN A 118 -8.79 -5.57 -15.25
CA ASN A 118 -9.78 -4.50 -15.43
C ASN A 118 -9.20 -3.08 -15.37
N PHE A 119 -7.89 -2.90 -15.55
CA PHE A 119 -7.33 -1.56 -15.64
C PHE A 119 -7.85 -0.84 -16.89
N PRO A 120 -8.41 0.38 -16.77
CA PRO A 120 -8.78 1.18 -17.94
C PRO A 120 -7.50 1.49 -18.72
N ILE A 121 -7.37 0.84 -19.87
CA ILE A 121 -6.37 1.12 -20.88
C ILE A 121 -6.80 2.42 -21.56
N GLU A 122 -6.60 3.56 -20.91
CA GLU A 122 -6.51 4.82 -21.62
C GLU A 122 -5.06 4.94 -22.13
N ILE A 123 -4.91 4.58 -23.41
CA ILE A 123 -3.70 4.76 -24.20
C ILE A 123 -3.69 6.22 -24.66
N GLU A 124 -2.76 7.00 -24.15
CA GLU A 124 -2.01 7.89 -25.00
C GLU A 124 -0.52 7.56 -24.83
N SER A 125 0.11 7.36 -25.97
CA SER A 125 1.50 6.97 -26.16
C SER A 125 2.45 7.98 -25.51
N ILE A 126 3.08 7.59 -24.39
CA ILE A 126 4.35 8.19 -24.00
C ILE A 126 5.43 7.35 -24.68
N GLU A 127 5.68 7.64 -25.95
CA GLU A 127 6.94 7.27 -26.59
C GLU A 127 8.06 8.05 -25.88
N ASN A 128 9.12 7.34 -25.50
CA ASN A 128 10.38 7.81 -24.92
C ASN A 128 10.37 8.19 -23.44
N CYS A 129 10.45 7.18 -22.57
CA CYS A 129 11.09 7.26 -21.24
C CYS A 129 11.74 5.90 -20.91
N TYR A 130 12.54 5.36 -21.83
CA TYR A 130 13.43 4.24 -21.55
C TYR A 130 14.84 4.81 -21.35
N GLU A 131 15.54 4.26 -20.35
CA GLU A 131 16.84 4.66 -19.81
C GLU A 131 16.83 5.72 -18.69
N ASP A 132 16.32 5.35 -17.51
CA ASP A 132 16.98 5.80 -16.28
C ASP A 132 17.80 4.63 -15.74
N THR A 133 19.12 4.74 -15.91
CA THR A 133 20.09 4.02 -15.10
C THR A 133 19.91 4.49 -13.66
N TYR A 134 19.04 3.81 -12.90
CA TYR A 134 19.03 3.93 -11.44
C TYR A 134 20.37 3.37 -10.95
N THR A 135 21.37 4.24 -10.86
CA THR A 135 22.57 3.99 -10.07
C THR A 135 22.11 3.69 -8.64
N ASN A 136 22.72 2.68 -8.03
CA ASN A 136 22.38 2.17 -6.70
C ASN A 136 22.60 3.18 -5.55
N GLU A 137 22.70 4.47 -5.83
CA GLU A 137 23.07 5.52 -4.87
C GLU A 137 21.87 6.25 -4.25
N ASP A 138 20.65 6.05 -4.74
CA ASP A 138 19.46 6.58 -4.07
C ASP A 138 18.94 5.62 -2.99
N GLN A 139 19.17 6.09 -1.77
CA GLN A 139 18.77 5.56 -0.46
C GLN A 139 17.46 4.78 -0.53
N SER A 140 17.50 3.50 -0.16
CA SER A 140 16.27 2.75 0.12
C SER A 140 15.49 3.49 1.19
N ILE A 141 14.19 3.72 1.00
CA ILE A 141 13.28 4.30 2.01
C ILE A 141 13.09 3.35 3.22
N PHE A 142 13.68 2.15 3.16
CA PHE A 142 13.64 1.14 4.20
C PHE A 142 14.98 0.40 4.23
N ALA A 143 16.00 0.98 4.86
CA ALA A 143 17.29 0.32 5.00
C ALA A 143 17.23 -0.81 6.04
N GLU A 144 17.59 -2.05 5.66
CA GLU A 144 17.57 -3.22 6.55
C GLU A 144 18.83 -3.40 7.43
N ASN A 145 19.79 -2.47 7.38
CA ASN A 145 21.03 -2.58 8.15
C ASN A 145 21.04 -1.68 9.37
N ILE A 146 20.75 -2.28 10.53
CA ILE A 146 20.83 -1.67 11.86
C ILE A 146 22.30 -1.41 12.18
N ASN A 147 22.73 -0.15 12.05
CA ASN A 147 23.92 0.36 12.72
C ASN A 147 23.46 1.06 14.01
N PRO A 148 23.81 0.56 15.21
CA PRO A 148 23.25 1.04 16.48
C PRO A 148 23.53 2.51 16.80
N ASP A 149 24.51 3.14 16.12
CA ASP A 149 24.90 4.55 16.35
C ASP A 149 24.38 5.53 15.28
N HIS A 150 23.65 5.07 14.25
CA HIS A 150 23.04 5.93 13.25
C HIS A 150 21.53 5.67 13.16
N HIS A 151 20.76 6.45 13.92
CA HIS A 151 19.32 6.49 13.74
C HIS A 151 18.98 7.19 12.42
N THR A 152 18.41 6.46 11.47
CA THR A 152 17.90 7.05 10.24
C THR A 152 16.54 7.71 10.53
N GLU A 153 16.11 8.67 9.70
CA GLU A 153 14.77 9.28 9.83
C GLU A 153 13.64 8.23 9.78
N GLU A 154 13.89 7.10 9.12
CA GLU A 154 12.99 5.94 9.02
C GLU A 154 12.78 5.25 10.38
N ASP A 155 13.82 5.23 11.22
CA ASP A 155 13.70 4.74 12.59
C ASP A 155 12.74 5.61 13.41
N PHE A 156 12.70 6.93 13.18
CA PHE A 156 11.77 7.83 13.88
C PHE A 156 10.31 7.64 13.43
N LEU A 157 10.08 7.35 12.15
CA LEU A 157 8.74 7.07 11.62
C LEU A 157 8.13 5.78 12.19
N ASN A 158 8.98 4.78 12.45
CA ASN A 158 8.58 3.47 12.97
C ASN A 158 8.62 3.36 14.51
N ARG A 159 9.19 4.35 15.21
CA ARG A 159 9.29 4.39 16.68
C ARG A 159 8.05 4.86 17.41
N SER A 160 7.05 5.40 16.72
CA SER A 160 5.81 5.83 17.38
C SER A 160 5.05 4.64 17.95
N THR A 161 4.72 4.71 19.23
CA THR A 161 3.96 3.68 19.96
C THR A 161 2.49 3.64 19.58
N ILE A 162 1.97 4.66 18.87
CA ILE A 162 0.56 4.76 18.48
C ILE A 162 0.52 5.02 16.97
N ASN A 163 0.28 3.96 16.21
CA ASN A 163 0.08 4.05 14.77
C ASN A 163 -1.13 3.22 14.37
N GLU A 164 -2.26 3.88 14.16
CA GLU A 164 -3.54 3.24 13.89
C GLU A 164 -3.50 2.39 12.61
N PHE A 165 -2.79 2.84 11.58
CA PHE A 165 -2.63 2.07 10.34
C PHE A 165 -1.79 0.80 10.55
N SER A 166 -0.74 0.87 11.36
CA SER A 166 0.08 -0.29 11.71
C SER A 166 -0.71 -1.28 12.57
N HIS A 167 -1.43 -0.80 13.59
CA HIS A 167 -2.31 -1.62 14.42
C HIS A 167 -3.41 -2.29 13.61
N TRP A 168 -4.13 -1.52 12.80
CA TRP A 168 -5.20 -2.00 11.93
C TRP A 168 -4.70 -3.07 10.94
N SER A 169 -3.56 -2.86 10.29
CA SER A 169 -3.00 -3.88 9.38
C SER A 169 -2.48 -5.11 10.12
N LYS A 170 -1.95 -4.95 11.33
CA LYS A 170 -1.54 -6.07 12.19
C LYS A 170 -2.73 -6.92 12.60
N GLU A 171 -3.85 -6.32 12.99
CA GLU A 171 -5.09 -7.03 13.31
C GLU A 171 -5.60 -7.81 12.10
N ILE A 172 -5.59 -7.22 10.90
CA ILE A 172 -5.94 -7.94 9.67
C ILE A 172 -5.03 -9.14 9.44
N LEU A 173 -3.71 -8.97 9.56
CA LEU A 173 -2.74 -10.06 9.35
C LEU A 173 -2.95 -11.18 10.37
N GLN A 174 -3.18 -10.83 11.64
CA GLN A 174 -3.45 -11.80 12.69
C GLN A 174 -4.73 -12.59 12.43
N ASN A 175 -5.83 -11.93 12.11
CA ASN A 175 -7.10 -12.60 11.79
C ASN A 175 -6.94 -13.56 10.59
N VAL A 176 -6.18 -13.16 9.57
CA VAL A 176 -5.86 -14.03 8.44
C VAL A 176 -5.07 -15.27 8.87
N HIS A 177 -4.10 -15.13 9.78
CA HIS A 177 -3.36 -16.28 10.32
C HIS A 177 -4.26 -17.21 11.12
N GLU A 178 -5.13 -16.66 11.97
CA GLU A 178 -6.11 -17.43 12.74
C GLU A 178 -7.06 -18.22 11.82
N GLU A 179 -7.61 -17.58 10.77
CA GLU A 179 -8.47 -18.24 9.78
C GLU A 179 -7.74 -19.35 9.00
N ILE A 180 -6.47 -19.14 8.66
CA ILE A 180 -5.64 -20.16 7.98
C ILE A 180 -5.38 -21.36 8.90
N ASP A 181 -5.08 -21.11 10.19
CA ASP A 181 -4.79 -22.15 11.16
C ASP A 181 -6.03 -23.00 11.52
N GLU A 182 -7.22 -22.39 11.50
CA GLU A 182 -8.51 -23.08 11.72
C GLU A 182 -9.00 -23.86 10.48
N SER A 183 -8.43 -23.62 9.30
CA SER A 183 -8.88 -24.20 8.04
C SER A 183 -8.51 -25.68 7.89
N ILE A 184 -9.49 -26.51 7.50
CA ILE A 184 -9.28 -27.93 7.18
C ILE A 184 -9.04 -28.09 5.67
N PHE A 185 -7.80 -28.41 5.29
CA PHE A 185 -7.42 -28.57 3.89
C PHE A 185 -7.72 -29.99 3.38
N VAL A 186 -8.63 -30.11 2.40
CA VAL A 186 -9.11 -31.41 1.89
C VAL A 186 -8.32 -31.90 0.67
N GLU A 187 -7.85 -31.00 -0.19
CA GLU A 187 -6.97 -31.29 -1.33
C GLU A 187 -5.83 -30.28 -1.39
N VAL A 188 -4.62 -30.72 -1.07
CA VAL A 188 -3.49 -29.83 -0.80
C VAL A 188 -2.59 -29.70 -2.03
N GLN A 189 -2.74 -28.61 -2.79
CA GLN A 189 -1.68 -28.18 -3.70
C GLN A 189 -0.80 -27.13 -3.01
N GLY A 190 0.52 -27.21 -3.16
CA GLY A 190 1.42 -26.20 -2.60
C GLY A 190 1.23 -24.83 -3.23
N ASN A 191 1.12 -23.78 -2.40
CA ASN A 191 1.02 -22.40 -2.87
C ASN A 191 2.40 -21.87 -3.28
N LYS A 192 2.64 -21.75 -4.58
CA LYS A 192 3.89 -21.20 -5.13
C LYS A 192 4.11 -19.73 -4.79
N ARG A 193 3.07 -19.03 -4.31
CA ARG A 193 3.10 -17.62 -3.93
C ARG A 193 3.18 -17.40 -2.41
N TYR A 194 3.45 -18.45 -1.65
CA TYR A 194 3.65 -18.33 -0.21
C TYR A 194 4.94 -17.55 0.11
N SER A 195 4.83 -16.50 0.93
CA SER A 195 5.93 -15.79 1.57
C SER A 195 5.42 -14.95 2.74
N THR A 196 5.48 -15.51 3.95
CA THR A 196 5.15 -14.77 5.19
C THR A 196 6.10 -13.59 5.40
N THR A 197 7.35 -13.69 4.94
CA THR A 197 8.31 -12.58 4.98
C THR A 197 7.80 -11.34 4.26
N ILE A 198 7.22 -11.48 3.06
CA ILE A 198 6.67 -10.32 2.35
C ILE A 198 5.45 -9.73 3.06
N ALA A 199 4.55 -10.58 3.57
CA ALA A 199 3.41 -10.10 4.35
C ALA A 199 3.87 -9.27 5.56
N ASP A 200 4.87 -9.77 6.28
CA ASP A 200 5.51 -9.10 7.41
C ASP A 200 6.18 -7.78 7.00
N LYS A 201 6.93 -7.75 5.89
CA LYS A 201 7.60 -6.53 5.42
C LYS A 201 6.59 -5.46 5.01
N ILE A 202 5.50 -5.83 4.33
CA ILE A 202 4.38 -4.92 4.02
C ILE A 202 3.84 -4.32 5.33
N GLN A 203 3.49 -5.18 6.30
CA GLN A 203 2.92 -4.78 7.59
C GLN A 203 3.85 -3.87 8.40
N LYS A 204 5.14 -4.22 8.50
CA LYS A 204 6.10 -3.57 9.40
C LYS A 204 6.75 -2.33 8.79
N LEU A 205 7.02 -2.33 7.49
CA LEU A 205 7.76 -1.24 6.83
C LEU A 205 6.84 -0.22 6.16
N PHE A 206 5.78 -0.69 5.50
CA PHE A 206 4.98 0.19 4.63
C PHE A 206 3.71 0.69 5.31
N MET A 207 3.01 -0.16 6.06
CA MET A 207 1.75 0.23 6.71
C MET A 207 1.87 1.37 7.71
N PRO A 208 2.99 1.55 8.45
CA PRO A 208 3.14 2.69 9.36
C PRO A 208 3.04 4.05 8.67
N THR A 209 3.32 4.12 7.37
CA THR A 209 3.29 5.34 6.55
C THR A 209 2.22 5.28 5.46
N PHE A 210 1.28 4.34 5.54
CA PHE A 210 0.22 4.12 4.53
C PHE A 210 -0.49 5.38 4.01
N PRO A 211 -0.91 6.34 4.86
CA PRO A 211 -1.59 7.54 4.35
C PRO A 211 -0.70 8.44 3.49
N LEU A 212 0.63 8.30 3.54
CA LEU A 212 1.55 9.11 2.74
C LEU A 212 1.67 8.61 1.30
N TRP A 213 1.48 7.31 1.05
CA TRP A 213 1.77 6.73 -0.27
C TRP A 213 0.59 6.04 -0.92
N SER A 214 -0.53 5.90 -0.22
CA SER A 214 -1.76 5.37 -0.81
C SER A 214 -2.64 6.45 -1.39
N ASN A 215 -3.70 6.04 -2.10
CA ASN A 215 -4.72 6.97 -2.61
C ASN A 215 -5.77 7.33 -1.55
N LEU A 216 -5.61 6.95 -0.27
CA LEU A 216 -6.60 7.17 0.78
C LEU A 216 -6.95 8.66 0.97
N LEU A 217 -5.95 9.53 0.91
CA LEU A 217 -6.10 10.98 1.10
C LEU A 217 -6.09 11.77 -0.22
N LEU A 218 -6.09 11.08 -1.37
CA LEU A 218 -6.11 11.73 -2.68
C LEU A 218 -7.52 11.81 -3.25
N GLY A 219 -7.83 12.87 -3.99
CA GLY A 219 -9.12 13.06 -4.65
C GLY A 219 -10.28 13.40 -3.69
N ASP A 220 -11.48 12.91 -4.00
CA ASP A 220 -12.72 13.26 -3.27
C ASP A 220 -12.79 12.63 -1.88
N LEU A 221 -12.43 13.39 -0.84
CA LEU A 221 -12.44 12.90 0.55
C LEU A 221 -13.85 12.69 1.12
N SER A 222 -14.89 13.21 0.46
CA SER A 222 -16.27 13.04 0.92
C SER A 222 -16.71 11.57 0.95
N ARG A 223 -16.04 10.70 0.19
CA ARG A 223 -16.26 9.25 0.19
C ARG A 223 -16.03 8.56 1.53
N ASN A 224 -15.31 9.19 2.46
CA ASN A 224 -14.89 8.57 3.71
C ASN A 224 -15.90 8.77 4.86
N GLY A 225 -16.90 9.65 4.72
CA GLY A 225 -17.88 9.90 5.78
C GLY A 225 -19.12 10.64 5.30
N MET A 226 -20.17 10.62 6.13
CA MET A 226 -21.50 11.16 5.78
C MET A 226 -21.83 12.49 6.48
N SER A 227 -20.97 12.99 7.37
CA SER A 227 -21.23 14.26 8.07
C SER A 227 -21.09 15.48 7.16
N ASP A 228 -21.65 16.62 7.59
CA ASP A 228 -21.56 17.89 6.86
C ASP A 228 -20.11 18.32 6.59
N VAL A 229 -19.18 17.94 7.48
CA VAL A 229 -17.76 18.21 7.32
C VAL A 229 -17.24 17.62 6.00
N TYR A 230 -17.61 16.39 5.67
CA TYR A 230 -17.20 15.73 4.42
C TYR A 230 -17.86 16.31 3.17
N SER A 231 -19.10 16.80 3.29
CA SER A 231 -19.85 17.36 2.17
C SER A 231 -19.18 18.60 1.58
N SER A 232 -18.41 19.32 2.39
CA SER A 232 -17.65 20.51 1.99
C SER A 232 -16.44 20.19 1.10
N PHE A 233 -16.02 18.92 1.04
CA PHE A 233 -14.82 18.47 0.30
C PHE A 233 -15.16 17.58 -0.90
N LYS A 234 -16.41 17.60 -1.34
CA LYS A 234 -16.84 16.91 -2.55
C LYS A 234 -16.22 17.57 -3.78
N ILE A 235 -15.30 16.88 -4.44
CA ILE A 235 -14.66 17.38 -5.66
C ILE A 235 -15.59 17.10 -6.86
N PRO A 236 -16.06 18.13 -7.60
CA PRO A 236 -17.10 17.96 -8.62
C PRO A 236 -16.67 17.15 -9.85
N ASN A 237 -15.37 17.02 -10.11
CA ASN A 237 -14.84 16.38 -11.31
C ASN A 237 -14.04 15.12 -10.96
N LYS A 238 -14.58 13.97 -11.37
CA LYS A 238 -13.93 12.65 -11.35
C LYS A 238 -12.70 12.69 -12.26
N ILE A 239 -11.55 13.02 -11.71
CA ILE A 239 -10.31 12.47 -12.23
C ILE A 239 -9.74 11.62 -11.10
N GLU A 240 -10.22 10.38 -11.02
CA GLU A 240 -9.41 9.33 -10.42
C GLU A 240 -8.19 9.20 -11.34
N ARG A 241 -7.14 10.00 -11.10
CA ARG A 241 -5.86 9.77 -11.76
C ARG A 241 -5.40 8.40 -11.26
N GLY A 242 -5.66 7.38 -12.06
CA GLY A 242 -5.14 6.05 -11.79
C GLY A 242 -3.62 6.10 -11.78
N ASN A 243 -2.99 5.23 -10.99
CA ASN A 243 -1.53 5.13 -10.97
C ASN A 243 -0.98 4.33 -12.16
N SER A 244 -1.75 4.25 -13.26
CA SER A 244 -1.47 3.43 -14.44
C SER A 244 -0.13 3.77 -15.08
N GLY A 245 0.30 5.04 -15.06
CA GLY A 245 1.62 5.44 -15.52
C GLY A 245 2.77 4.87 -14.69
N ILE A 246 2.61 4.81 -13.36
CA ILE A 246 3.59 4.21 -12.45
C ILE A 246 3.57 2.69 -12.59
N GLU A 247 2.39 2.08 -12.66
CA GLU A 247 2.27 0.64 -12.82
C GLU A 247 2.86 0.16 -14.15
N LYS A 248 2.67 0.92 -15.23
CA LYS A 248 3.36 0.71 -16.51
C LYS A 248 4.88 0.82 -16.34
N ARG A 249 5.38 1.87 -15.68
CA ARG A 249 6.82 2.06 -15.40
C ARG A 249 7.44 0.87 -14.67
N PHE A 250 6.71 0.28 -13.72
CA PHE A 250 7.17 -0.88 -12.95
C PHE A 250 6.75 -2.23 -13.54
N GLN A 251 6.14 -2.24 -14.74
CA GLN A 251 5.67 -3.44 -15.44
C GLN A 251 4.71 -4.30 -14.60
N VAL A 252 3.92 -3.64 -13.74
CA VAL A 252 2.95 -4.29 -12.86
C VAL A 252 1.70 -4.70 -13.62
N LEU A 253 1.40 -4.01 -14.73
CA LEU A 253 0.34 -4.35 -15.66
C LEU A 253 0.98 -5.08 -16.84
N LYS A 254 0.60 -6.35 -17.04
CA LYS A 254 1.04 -7.11 -18.20
C LYS A 254 0.45 -6.49 -19.46
N ASP A 255 1.28 -5.88 -20.30
CA ASP A 255 0.99 -5.76 -21.72
C ASP A 255 1.01 -7.17 -22.31
N LYS A 256 -0.17 -7.80 -22.39
CA LYS A 256 -0.45 -9.13 -22.95
C LYS A 256 0.12 -10.32 -22.16
N CYS A 257 -0.77 -11.21 -21.73
CA CYS A 257 -0.66 -12.68 -21.78
C CYS A 257 -1.88 -13.25 -21.03
N VAL A 258 -2.86 -13.83 -21.72
CA VAL A 258 -2.86 -15.27 -22.06
C VAL A 258 -2.61 -16.09 -20.79
N LEU A 259 -3.71 -16.62 -20.23
CA LEU A 259 -3.72 -17.78 -19.35
C LEU A 259 -3.38 -19.03 -20.17
#